data_AF-A0A1V5TFL6-F1
#
_entry.id   AF-A0A1V5TFL6-F1
#
_cell.length_a   1.000
_cell.length_b   1.000
_cell.length_c   1.000
_cell.angle_alpha   90.00
_cell.angle_beta   90.00
_cell.angle_gamma   90.00
#
_symmetry.space_group_name_H-M   'P 1'
#
loop_
_entity.id
_entity.type
_entity.pdbx_description
1 polymer ?
#
loop_
_entity_poly.entity_id
_entity_poly.type
_entity_poly.pdbx_seq_one_letter_code
_entity_poly.pdbx_strand_id
1 'polypeptide(L)'
;MGGLNPHSHTLSGGQTTYTYKNLSDTQHEKTASTSQVKCTVCDYVKAATSVKTNESHSFSGNTCTKCGAKQVEKSIGIYLTNRTDVPLYEKASSYSNSTRRLSAINTRIEIFSISINEAGNYWGRTINGDYVWMGNLKAASGSYTAKFKSSVANKDITVPFYYSDTLFSATATQLNRDLGKASVCLSAATYNKENIKSVLEKMGYVVIRQVNYEKAATRTDNDFVGYTVARKFITINSQSHTIYCVFIQGTPGNAQWHSNFNIGTGGIEHAGFTKAADQVWADITSGIPSTYASTNKIWLVGHSRGAAVANIIAGKLTASQKYASASNIYAYTFACPTVLTTANTSNKNIWNFNNNGDLITQVPLTKWGFKRNGQTKTLNSVISTRIPQCFSVITGSSFNGRNDYADAIAVMNDWCPTVSKYYDKGVLNWSVKNFMDDIACMLYGGAFDEVNFAAKIISDPNHIGSFADKLNLVVDREKGMREIAHGHCQETYIAWLYSGEQY
;
A
#
# COMPACT_ATOMS: atom_id res chain seq x y z
N MET A 1 0.52 -71.03 56.27
CA MET A 1 0.34 -69.66 55.76
C MET A 1 -1.09 -69.44 55.25
N GLY A 2 -2.10 -69.78 56.04
CA GLY A 2 -3.51 -69.54 55.71
C GLY A 2 -4.03 -68.44 56.63
N GLY A 3 -4.34 -67.27 56.09
CA GLY A 3 -4.82 -66.13 56.88
C GLY A 3 -4.89 -64.79 56.16
N LEU A 4 -4.58 -64.71 54.86
CA LEU A 4 -4.73 -63.48 54.09
C LEU A 4 -5.84 -63.64 53.07
N ASN A 5 -6.99 -63.03 53.33
CA ASN A 5 -8.06 -62.87 52.34
C ASN A 5 -7.71 -61.67 51.44
N PRO A 6 -7.61 -61.84 50.12
CA PRO A 6 -7.52 -60.71 49.20
C PRO A 6 -8.79 -59.86 49.36
N HIS A 7 -8.60 -58.55 49.55
CA HIS A 7 -9.70 -57.59 49.58
C HIS A 7 -9.40 -56.45 48.60
N SER A 8 -10.45 -55.84 48.07
CA SER A 8 -10.34 -54.67 47.20
C SER A 8 -10.32 -53.40 48.05
N HIS A 9 -9.36 -52.50 47.81
CA HIS A 9 -9.33 -51.22 48.49
C HIS A 9 -10.51 -50.36 48.06
N THR A 10 -11.38 -50.02 49.01
CA THR A 10 -12.46 -49.04 48.81
C THR A 10 -11.95 -47.67 49.25
N LEU A 11 -11.53 -46.86 48.28
CA LEU A 11 -10.99 -45.52 48.48
C LEU A 11 -12.12 -44.50 48.31
N SER A 12 -12.39 -43.67 49.33
CA SER A 12 -13.39 -42.59 49.25
C SER A 12 -12.81 -41.26 49.71
N GLY A 13 -13.18 -40.16 49.04
CA GLY A 13 -12.90 -38.79 49.52
C GLY A 13 -11.66 -38.08 48.96
N GLY A 14 -11.02 -38.60 47.90
CA GLY A 14 -9.93 -37.87 47.24
C GLY A 14 -10.43 -36.61 46.53
N GLN A 15 -9.85 -35.45 46.83
CA GLN A 15 -10.15 -34.19 46.16
C GLN A 15 -9.08 -33.92 45.09
N THR A 16 -9.50 -33.66 43.85
CA THR A 16 -8.61 -33.18 42.80
C THR A 16 -8.69 -31.65 42.73
N THR A 17 -7.55 -30.99 42.88
CA THR A 17 -7.41 -29.55 42.68
C THR A 17 -6.63 -29.26 41.41
N TYR A 18 -6.99 -28.18 40.71
CA TYR A 18 -6.30 -27.73 39.51
C TYR A 18 -5.58 -26.41 39.75
N THR A 19 -4.31 -26.34 39.36
CA THR A 19 -3.57 -25.09 39.26
C THR A 19 -3.11 -24.88 37.82
N TYR A 20 -3.04 -23.61 37.43
CA TYR A 20 -2.69 -23.21 36.08
C TYR A 20 -1.51 -22.25 36.13
N LYS A 21 -0.44 -22.59 35.42
CA LYS A 21 0.73 -21.73 35.30
C LYS A 21 0.94 -21.40 33.83
N ASN A 22 1.11 -20.12 33.51
CA ASN A 22 1.49 -19.74 32.15
C ASN A 22 2.81 -20.44 31.78
N LEU A 23 2.77 -21.27 30.74
CA LEU A 23 3.90 -22.10 30.31
C LEU A 23 4.55 -21.50 29.06
N SER A 24 3.71 -21.09 28.12
CA SER A 24 4.13 -20.43 26.90
C SER A 24 3.06 -19.46 26.40
N ASP A 25 3.47 -18.72 25.40
CA ASP A 25 2.68 -17.89 24.51
C ASP A 25 1.36 -18.54 24.04
N THR A 26 1.32 -19.87 23.93
CA THR A 26 0.18 -20.61 23.36
C THR A 26 -0.55 -21.52 24.35
N GLN A 27 0.04 -21.77 25.53
CA GLN A 27 -0.45 -22.77 26.48
C GLN A 27 -0.18 -22.37 27.94
N HIS A 28 -1.02 -22.86 28.84
CA HIS A 28 -0.67 -22.99 30.25
C HIS A 28 -0.44 -24.47 30.61
N GLU A 29 0.41 -24.69 31.60
CA GLU A 29 0.50 -25.97 32.27
C GLU A 29 -0.67 -26.07 33.26
N LYS A 30 -1.49 -27.10 33.11
CA LYS A 30 -2.47 -27.53 34.10
C LYS A 30 -1.85 -28.62 34.94
N THR A 31 -1.75 -28.37 36.25
CA THR A 31 -1.39 -29.40 37.22
C THR A 31 -2.65 -29.88 37.92
N ALA A 32 -2.97 -31.17 37.74
CA ALA A 32 -4.04 -31.84 38.49
C ALA A 32 -3.42 -32.58 39.67
N SER A 33 -3.69 -32.12 40.89
CA SER A 33 -3.19 -32.73 42.13
C SER A 33 -4.32 -33.45 42.83
N THR A 34 -4.18 -34.76 43.07
CA THR A 34 -5.15 -35.57 43.82
C THR A 34 -4.61 -35.82 45.22
N SER A 35 -5.40 -35.46 46.24
CA SER A 35 -5.02 -35.65 47.63
C SER A 35 -4.82 -37.13 47.99
N GLN A 36 -4.00 -37.37 49.01
CA GLN A 36 -3.81 -38.69 49.59
C GLN A 36 -5.17 -39.25 50.08
N VAL A 37 -5.44 -40.54 49.83
CA VAL A 37 -6.71 -41.19 50.20
C VAL A 37 -6.42 -42.45 50.99
N LYS A 38 -7.01 -42.57 52.19
CA LYS A 38 -6.93 -43.77 53.03
C LYS A 38 -8.04 -44.74 52.65
N CYS A 39 -7.74 -46.04 52.64
CA CYS A 39 -8.74 -47.08 52.46
C CYS A 39 -9.72 -47.05 53.64
N THR A 40 -11.02 -47.17 53.35
CA THR A 40 -12.07 -47.18 54.37
C THR A 40 -12.16 -48.50 55.13
N VAL A 41 -11.47 -49.54 54.64
CA VAL A 41 -11.55 -50.92 55.13
C VAL A 41 -10.23 -51.39 55.77
N CYS A 42 -9.12 -50.68 55.54
CA CYS A 42 -7.81 -51.04 56.10
C CYS A 42 -6.85 -49.84 56.19
N ASP A 43 -5.66 -50.03 56.77
CA ASP A 43 -4.65 -48.97 56.92
C ASP A 43 -3.89 -48.60 55.64
N TYR A 44 -4.25 -49.18 54.49
CA TYR A 44 -3.66 -48.80 53.22
C TYR A 44 -3.91 -47.34 52.89
N VAL A 45 -2.85 -46.63 52.47
CA VAL A 45 -2.93 -45.24 52.05
C VAL A 45 -2.42 -45.10 50.61
N LYS A 46 -3.28 -44.60 49.73
CA LYS A 46 -2.89 -44.24 48.36
C LYS A 46 -2.22 -42.86 48.40
N ALA A 47 -0.95 -42.81 48.01
CA ALA A 47 -0.18 -41.57 47.96
C ALA A 47 -0.84 -40.52 47.04
N ALA A 48 -0.62 -39.24 47.36
CA ALA A 48 -1.02 -38.15 46.49
C ALA A 48 -0.33 -38.27 45.13
N THR A 49 -1.05 -37.90 44.06
CA THR A 49 -0.51 -37.91 42.70
C THR A 49 -0.66 -36.53 42.08
N SER A 50 0.28 -36.15 41.22
CA SER A 50 0.18 -34.97 40.38
C SER A 50 0.44 -35.32 38.92
N VAL A 51 -0.40 -34.80 38.02
CA VAL A 51 -0.25 -34.96 36.57
C VAL A 51 -0.24 -33.59 35.93
N LYS A 52 0.77 -33.34 35.09
CA LYS A 52 0.91 -32.11 34.32
C LYS A 52 0.46 -32.36 32.89
N THR A 53 -0.39 -31.47 32.39
CA THR A 53 -0.86 -31.46 31.01
C THR A 53 -0.81 -30.05 30.47
N ASN A 54 -0.61 -29.90 29.16
CA ASN A 54 -0.65 -28.59 28.53
C ASN A 54 -2.07 -28.37 27.96
N GLU A 55 -2.64 -27.21 28.23
CA GLU A 55 -3.92 -26.80 27.66
C GLU A 55 -3.75 -25.45 26.96
N SER A 56 -4.47 -25.26 25.85
CA SER A 56 -4.54 -23.96 25.17
C SER A 56 -5.23 -22.91 26.06
N HIS A 57 -4.85 -21.64 25.89
CA HIS A 57 -5.49 -20.54 26.59
C HIS A 57 -6.99 -20.46 26.27
N SER A 58 -7.80 -20.13 27.28
CA SER A 58 -9.25 -19.87 27.12
C SER A 58 -9.55 -18.48 27.65
N PHE A 59 -9.95 -17.55 26.78
CA PHE A 59 -10.05 -16.12 27.10
C PHE A 59 -11.48 -15.69 27.43
N SER A 60 -11.62 -14.80 28.43
CA SER A 60 -12.81 -13.97 28.66
C SER A 60 -12.35 -12.51 28.66
N GLY A 61 -12.83 -11.71 27.71
CA GLY A 61 -12.19 -10.43 27.38
C GLY A 61 -10.72 -10.62 26.98
N ASN A 62 -9.82 -9.81 27.55
CA ASN A 62 -8.38 -9.81 27.24
C ASN A 62 -7.53 -10.67 28.18
N THR A 63 -8.12 -11.54 29.00
CA THR A 63 -7.38 -12.32 29.99
C THR A 63 -7.78 -13.80 29.94
N CYS A 64 -6.80 -14.68 29.98
CA CYS A 64 -7.01 -16.11 30.08
C CYS A 64 -7.67 -16.40 31.42
N THR A 65 -8.84 -17.05 31.35
CA THR A 65 -9.69 -17.39 32.51
C THR A 65 -9.02 -18.32 33.51
N LYS A 66 -7.95 -19.01 33.09
CA LYS A 66 -7.24 -20.00 33.90
C LYS A 66 -5.92 -19.48 34.47
N CYS A 67 -5.04 -18.95 33.62
CA CYS A 67 -3.68 -18.56 34.03
C CYS A 67 -3.41 -17.05 34.03
N GLY A 68 -4.38 -16.21 33.65
CA GLY A 68 -4.21 -14.75 33.62
C GLY A 68 -3.40 -14.19 32.45
N ALA A 69 -2.95 -15.01 31.50
CA ALA A 69 -2.23 -14.55 30.30
C ALA A 69 -3.09 -13.57 29.47
N LYS A 70 -2.48 -12.49 28.96
CA LYS A 70 -3.22 -11.48 28.17
C LYS A 70 -3.44 -11.93 26.73
N GLN A 71 -4.61 -11.60 26.18
CA GLN A 71 -4.92 -11.82 24.77
C GLN A 71 -4.09 -10.88 23.90
N VAL A 72 -3.61 -11.42 22.78
CA VAL A 72 -2.79 -10.71 21.81
C VAL A 72 -3.66 -9.92 20.85
N GLU A 73 -3.15 -8.81 20.31
CA GLU A 73 -3.89 -8.00 19.34
C GLU A 73 -4.16 -8.78 18.03
N LYS A 74 -5.31 -8.48 17.41
CA LYS A 74 -5.88 -9.27 16.31
C LYS A 74 -5.96 -8.52 14.98
N SER A 75 -5.41 -7.31 14.93
CA SER A 75 -5.59 -6.39 13.79
C SER A 75 -4.32 -6.24 12.96
N ILE A 76 -4.51 -5.97 11.67
CA ILE A 76 -3.47 -5.38 10.81
C ILE A 76 -3.06 -4.02 11.42
N GLY A 77 -1.77 -3.71 11.42
CA GLY A 77 -1.29 -2.49 12.05
C GLY A 77 0.22 -2.38 12.18
N ILE A 78 0.65 -1.31 12.81
CA ILE A 78 2.03 -1.07 13.23
C ILE A 78 2.13 -1.45 14.71
N TYR A 79 3.12 -2.26 15.01
CA TYR A 79 3.36 -2.79 16.35
C TYR A 79 4.78 -2.51 16.80
N LEU A 80 5.00 -2.63 18.10
CA LEU A 80 6.30 -2.57 18.74
C LEU A 80 6.58 -3.90 19.44
N THR A 81 7.80 -4.40 19.35
CA THR A 81 8.23 -5.52 20.21
C THR A 81 8.08 -5.13 21.68
N ASN A 82 7.50 -6.02 22.48
CA ASN A 82 7.30 -5.80 23.92
C ASN A 82 8.39 -6.45 24.79
N ARG A 83 9.33 -7.15 24.14
CA ARG A 83 10.47 -7.85 24.75
C ARG A 83 11.66 -7.84 23.79
N THR A 84 12.82 -8.22 24.31
CA THR A 84 14.01 -8.51 23.51
C THR A 84 13.92 -9.91 22.89
N ASP A 85 14.68 -10.11 21.82
CA ASP A 85 14.88 -11.41 21.18
C ASP A 85 13.59 -12.07 20.67
N VAL A 86 12.77 -11.30 19.93
CA VAL A 86 11.51 -11.76 19.35
C VAL A 86 11.78 -12.55 18.06
N PRO A 87 11.47 -13.85 18.00
CA PRO A 87 11.63 -14.64 16.79
C PRO A 87 10.58 -14.33 15.72
N LEU A 88 11.06 -14.31 14.48
CA LEU A 88 10.28 -14.38 13.25
C LEU A 88 10.43 -15.78 12.66
N TYR A 89 9.36 -16.29 12.04
CA TYR A 89 9.19 -17.68 11.67
C TYR A 89 8.75 -17.86 10.22
N GLU A 90 9.10 -18.98 9.61
CA GLU A 90 8.68 -19.34 8.24
C GLU A 90 7.17 -19.59 8.13
N LYS A 91 6.56 -20.08 9.20
CA LYS A 91 5.12 -20.40 9.28
C LYS A 91 4.51 -19.81 10.55
N ALA A 92 3.18 -19.76 10.60
CA ALA A 92 2.40 -19.35 11.79
C ALA A 92 2.46 -20.39 12.91
N SER A 93 3.66 -20.80 13.31
CA SER A 93 3.92 -21.86 14.28
C SER A 93 5.32 -21.71 14.87
N SER A 94 5.40 -21.80 16.20
CA SER A 94 6.66 -21.79 16.95
C SER A 94 7.52 -23.03 16.71
N TYR A 95 6.96 -24.08 16.08
CA TYR A 95 7.69 -25.28 15.66
C TYR A 95 8.40 -25.13 14.32
N SER A 96 8.09 -24.07 13.56
CA SER A 96 8.80 -23.80 12.32
C SER A 96 10.15 -23.14 12.57
N ASN A 97 11.04 -23.19 11.58
CA ASN A 97 12.34 -22.55 11.69
C ASN A 97 12.19 -21.05 11.89
N SER A 98 13.06 -20.48 12.73
CA SER A 98 13.16 -19.03 12.87
C SER A 98 13.94 -18.48 11.69
N THR A 99 13.36 -17.55 10.95
CA THR A 99 14.00 -16.87 9.80
C THR A 99 14.94 -15.76 10.27
N ARG A 100 14.57 -15.06 11.35
CA ARG A 100 15.31 -13.95 11.94
C ARG A 100 14.85 -13.70 13.37
N ARG A 101 15.63 -12.99 14.18
CA ARG A 101 15.23 -12.51 15.51
C ARG A 101 15.38 -10.99 15.62
N LEU A 102 14.42 -10.34 16.27
CA LEU A 102 14.46 -8.91 16.58
C LEU A 102 15.00 -8.71 18.00
N SER A 103 16.18 -8.11 18.13
CA SER A 103 16.94 -8.12 19.38
C SER A 103 16.46 -7.10 20.42
N ALA A 104 15.79 -6.02 20.02
CA ALA A 104 15.45 -4.90 20.91
C ALA A 104 13.95 -4.80 21.20
N ILE A 105 13.60 -4.31 22.40
CA ILE A 105 12.26 -3.83 22.73
C ILE A 105 11.95 -2.55 21.93
N ASN A 106 10.67 -2.27 21.69
CA ASN A 106 10.20 -1.11 20.91
C ASN A 106 10.71 -1.09 19.46
N THR A 107 11.09 -2.25 18.92
CA THR A 107 11.38 -2.38 17.48
C THR A 107 10.06 -2.38 16.73
N ARG A 108 9.92 -1.47 15.76
CA ARG A 108 8.72 -1.33 14.94
C ARG A 108 8.59 -2.49 13.96
N ILE A 109 7.38 -3.03 13.85
CA ILE A 109 7.02 -4.09 12.92
C ILE A 109 5.65 -3.83 12.30
N GLU A 110 5.58 -3.90 10.98
CA GLU A 110 4.34 -3.76 10.22
C GLU A 110 3.71 -5.13 9.95
N ILE A 111 2.45 -5.30 10.36
CA ILE A 111 1.69 -6.54 10.23
C ILE A 111 0.62 -6.37 9.15
N PHE A 112 0.75 -7.12 8.07
CA PHE A 112 -0.06 -7.00 6.84
C PHE A 112 -1.22 -8.00 6.77
N SER A 113 -1.13 -9.11 7.48
CA SER A 113 -2.24 -10.05 7.65
C SER A 113 -2.11 -10.79 8.98
N ILE A 114 -3.23 -11.37 9.42
CA ILE A 114 -3.32 -12.13 10.66
C ILE A 114 -3.77 -13.55 10.31
N SER A 115 -3.01 -14.53 10.77
CA SER A 115 -3.35 -15.95 10.66
C SER A 115 -3.66 -16.50 12.04
N ILE A 116 -4.60 -17.43 12.12
CA ILE A 116 -4.89 -18.19 13.35
C ILE A 116 -4.43 -19.62 13.11
N ASN A 117 -3.55 -20.14 13.98
CA ASN A 117 -3.11 -21.52 13.88
C ASN A 117 -4.10 -22.49 14.55
N GLU A 118 -3.89 -23.81 14.40
CA GLU A 118 -4.77 -24.84 14.97
C GLU A 118 -4.94 -24.72 16.49
N ALA A 119 -3.95 -24.17 17.19
CA ALA A 119 -3.99 -23.91 18.62
C ALA A 119 -4.73 -22.60 19.00
N GLY A 120 -5.29 -21.88 18.03
CA GLY A 120 -6.07 -20.64 18.25
C GLY A 120 -5.23 -19.38 18.44
N ASN A 121 -3.93 -19.43 18.15
CA ASN A 121 -3.02 -18.30 18.34
C ASN A 121 -2.99 -17.39 17.13
N TYR A 122 -2.94 -16.08 17.38
CA TYR A 122 -2.83 -15.07 16.33
C TYR A 122 -1.35 -14.85 15.97
N TRP A 123 -1.07 -14.92 14.67
CA TRP A 123 0.23 -14.71 14.08
C TRP A 123 0.13 -13.59 13.06
N GLY A 124 0.94 -12.56 13.25
CA GLY A 124 1.07 -11.48 12.29
C GLY A 124 2.04 -11.86 11.19
N ARG A 125 1.66 -11.61 9.94
CA ARG A 125 2.54 -11.75 8.78
C ARG A 125 3.15 -10.41 8.41
N THR A 126 4.48 -10.35 8.35
CA THR A 126 5.23 -9.16 7.94
C THR A 126 5.28 -9.04 6.41
N ILE A 127 5.71 -7.89 5.90
CA ILE A 127 5.89 -7.70 4.45
C ILE A 127 6.90 -8.67 3.82
N ASN A 128 7.86 -9.15 4.61
CA ASN A 128 8.86 -10.14 4.16
C ASN A 128 8.29 -11.56 4.12
N GLY A 129 7.01 -11.75 4.43
CA GLY A 129 6.38 -13.05 4.49
C GLY A 129 6.62 -13.82 5.79
N ASP A 130 7.51 -13.33 6.67
CA ASP A 130 7.76 -13.91 7.99
C ASP A 130 6.53 -13.79 8.90
N TYR A 131 6.36 -14.75 9.80
CA TYR A 131 5.35 -14.75 10.84
C TYR A 131 5.93 -14.39 12.20
N VAL A 132 5.19 -13.62 12.97
CA VAL A 132 5.50 -13.28 14.37
C VAL A 132 4.30 -13.59 15.24
N TRP A 133 4.54 -14.19 16.40
CA TRP A 133 3.47 -14.37 17.38
C TRP A 133 3.08 -13.01 17.95
N MET A 134 1.79 -12.65 17.84
CA MET A 134 1.31 -11.30 18.18
C MET A 134 1.50 -10.94 19.66
N GLY A 135 1.68 -11.92 20.55
CA GLY A 135 1.89 -11.65 21.98
C GLY A 135 3.29 -11.18 22.34
N ASN A 136 4.24 -11.25 21.41
CA ASN A 136 5.53 -10.58 21.54
C ASN A 136 5.47 -9.09 21.17
N LEU A 137 4.27 -8.60 20.85
CA LEU A 137 4.02 -7.26 20.34
C LEU A 137 3.07 -6.46 21.24
N LYS A 138 3.07 -5.14 21.04
CA LYS A 138 2.08 -4.18 21.56
C LYS A 138 1.76 -3.17 20.46
N ALA A 139 0.55 -2.62 20.42
CA ALA A 139 0.19 -1.54 19.50
C ALA A 139 1.22 -0.40 19.53
N ALA A 140 1.58 0.09 18.35
CA ALA A 140 2.29 1.35 18.21
C ALA A 140 1.28 2.51 18.23
N SER A 141 1.62 3.59 18.94
CA SER A 141 0.96 4.88 18.69
C SER A 141 1.23 5.31 17.24
N GLY A 142 0.27 6.02 16.64
CA GLY A 142 0.38 6.45 15.24
C GLY A 142 0.23 5.31 14.22
N SER A 143 -0.31 4.15 14.61
CA SER A 143 -0.70 3.09 13.69
C SER A 143 -2.04 3.43 13.03
N TYR A 144 -2.03 3.54 11.70
CA TYR A 144 -3.24 3.71 10.89
C TYR A 144 -3.29 2.67 9.78
N THR A 145 -4.46 2.51 9.17
CA THR A 145 -4.64 1.65 8.01
C THR A 145 -5.35 2.39 6.88
N ALA A 146 -4.90 2.14 5.66
CA ALA A 146 -5.58 2.60 4.45
C ALA A 146 -6.31 1.41 3.81
N LYS A 147 -7.57 1.63 3.44
CA LYS A 147 -8.40 0.64 2.73
C LYS A 147 -8.62 1.08 1.28
N PHE A 148 -8.52 0.15 0.35
CA PHE A 148 -8.86 0.38 -1.06
C PHE A 148 -9.23 -0.94 -1.76
N LYS A 149 -9.95 -0.84 -2.88
CA LYS A 149 -10.26 -1.99 -3.74
C LYS A 149 -9.10 -2.19 -4.72
N SER A 150 -8.50 -3.37 -4.70
CA SER A 150 -7.49 -3.79 -5.66
C SER A 150 -8.12 -4.03 -7.02
N SER A 151 -7.60 -3.38 -8.07
CA SER A 151 -8.00 -3.65 -9.47
C SER A 151 -7.42 -4.97 -9.99
N VAL A 152 -6.27 -5.40 -9.47
CA VAL A 152 -5.54 -6.58 -9.94
C VAL A 152 -5.88 -7.86 -9.15
N ALA A 153 -6.19 -7.75 -7.86
CA ALA A 153 -6.64 -8.87 -7.02
C ALA A 153 -8.17 -8.93 -6.84
N ASN A 154 -8.90 -7.95 -7.37
CA ASN A 154 -10.36 -7.82 -7.28
C ASN A 154 -10.92 -7.98 -5.85
N LYS A 155 -10.25 -7.44 -4.84
CA LYS A 155 -10.70 -7.49 -3.44
C LYS A 155 -10.31 -6.25 -2.66
N ASP A 156 -10.95 -6.06 -1.51
CA ASP A 156 -10.55 -5.02 -0.58
C ASP A 156 -9.20 -5.38 0.05
N ILE A 157 -8.27 -4.43 0.00
CA ILE A 157 -6.96 -4.50 0.63
C ILE A 157 -6.91 -3.47 1.75
N THR A 158 -6.25 -3.85 2.85
CA THR A 158 -5.96 -2.96 3.98
C THR A 158 -4.46 -2.97 4.23
N VAL A 159 -3.84 -1.79 4.26
CA VAL A 159 -2.39 -1.64 4.44
C VAL A 159 -2.09 -0.79 5.66
N PRO A 160 -1.22 -1.23 6.58
CA PRO A 160 -0.83 -0.44 7.75
C PRO A 160 0.21 0.61 7.37
N PHE A 161 0.11 1.81 7.94
CA PHE A 161 1.14 2.84 7.83
C PHE A 161 1.30 3.60 9.15
N TYR A 162 2.47 4.19 9.34
CA TYR A 162 2.75 5.05 10.49
C TYR A 162 2.47 6.51 10.15
N TYR A 163 1.84 7.23 11.08
CA TYR A 163 1.67 8.68 10.99
C TYR A 163 1.81 9.36 12.35
N SER A 164 2.55 10.47 12.36
CA SER A 164 2.64 11.42 13.47
C SER A 164 2.77 12.82 12.88
N ASP A 165 2.22 13.82 13.57
CA ASP A 165 2.36 15.22 13.17
C ASP A 165 3.84 15.67 13.16
N THR A 166 4.70 15.00 13.94
CA THR A 166 6.16 15.25 13.97
C THR A 166 6.86 14.93 12.65
N LEU A 167 6.22 14.18 11.74
CA LEU A 167 6.75 13.96 10.38
C LEU A 167 6.93 15.27 9.60
N PHE A 168 6.18 16.30 9.97
CA PHE A 168 6.22 17.64 9.40
C PHE A 168 7.21 18.59 10.07
N SER A 169 7.94 18.14 11.09
CA SER A 169 9.05 18.89 11.69
C SER A 169 10.28 18.89 10.79
N ALA A 170 10.45 17.86 9.95
CA ALA A 170 11.52 17.77 8.97
C ALA A 170 11.20 18.60 7.70
N THR A 171 12.24 19.05 7.00
CA THR A 171 12.10 19.76 5.71
C THR A 171 11.58 18.82 4.62
N ALA A 172 10.67 19.30 3.77
CA ALA A 172 10.18 18.57 2.59
C ALA A 172 11.29 18.26 1.57
N THR A 173 12.41 19.00 1.62
CA THR A 173 13.58 18.79 0.74
C THR A 173 14.41 17.56 1.11
N GLN A 174 14.04 16.84 2.17
CA GLN A 174 14.62 15.56 2.56
C GLN A 174 13.52 14.50 2.51
N LEU A 175 13.83 13.37 1.88
CA LEU A 175 12.86 12.29 1.73
C LEU A 175 12.55 11.65 3.10
N ASN A 176 11.35 11.91 3.62
CA ASN A 176 10.83 11.20 4.79
C ASN A 176 10.15 9.90 4.34
N ARG A 177 10.69 8.76 4.77
CA ARG A 177 10.20 7.42 4.37
C ARG A 177 8.84 7.08 4.93
N ASP A 178 8.58 7.42 6.18
CA ASP A 178 7.29 7.16 6.82
C ASP A 178 6.20 8.03 6.20
N LEU A 179 6.53 9.30 5.89
CA LEU A 179 5.61 10.16 5.14
C LEU A 179 5.39 9.66 3.70
N GLY A 180 6.41 9.08 3.07
CA GLY A 180 6.27 8.40 1.77
C GLY A 180 5.34 7.19 1.83
N LYS A 181 5.51 6.31 2.83
CA LYS A 181 4.64 5.15 3.08
C LYS A 181 3.19 5.58 3.36
N ALA A 182 3.00 6.60 4.20
CA ALA A 182 1.69 7.19 4.43
C ALA A 182 1.10 7.75 3.13
N SER A 183 1.90 8.44 2.32
CA SER A 183 1.47 9.03 1.05
C SER A 183 1.00 7.97 0.05
N VAL A 184 1.72 6.85 -0.13
CA VAL A 184 1.28 5.80 -1.06
C VAL A 184 0.02 5.08 -0.56
N CYS A 185 -0.10 4.88 0.75
CA CYS A 185 -1.30 4.27 1.33
C CYS A 185 -2.53 5.18 1.17
N LEU A 186 -2.36 6.48 1.43
CA LEU A 186 -3.44 7.46 1.29
C LEU A 186 -3.80 7.72 -0.17
N SER A 187 -2.82 7.71 -1.08
CA SER A 187 -3.11 7.80 -2.53
C SER A 187 -3.94 6.60 -2.99
N ALA A 188 -3.71 5.39 -2.47
CA ALA A 188 -4.56 4.24 -2.75
C ALA A 188 -5.98 4.40 -2.19
N ALA A 189 -6.12 4.93 -0.97
CA ALA A 189 -7.42 5.19 -0.36
C ALA A 189 -8.26 6.19 -1.16
N THR A 190 -7.66 7.10 -1.94
CA THR A 190 -8.41 8.06 -2.77
C THR A 190 -9.32 7.41 -3.80
N TYR A 191 -9.13 6.14 -4.15
CA TYR A 191 -9.99 5.46 -5.11
C TYR A 191 -11.41 5.20 -4.57
N ASN A 192 -11.64 5.46 -3.29
CA ASN A 192 -12.95 5.50 -2.68
C ASN A 192 -13.05 6.73 -1.75
N LYS A 193 -14.02 7.60 -2.03
CA LYS A 193 -14.27 8.86 -1.31
C LYS A 193 -14.40 8.68 0.20
N GLU A 194 -15.10 7.65 0.65
CA GLU A 194 -15.32 7.39 2.07
C GLU A 194 -14.09 6.78 2.76
N ASN A 195 -13.31 5.97 2.04
CA ASN A 195 -12.07 5.41 2.59
C ASN A 195 -11.05 6.51 2.91
N ILE A 196 -10.79 7.44 1.98
CA ILE A 196 -9.86 8.54 2.22
C ILE A 196 -10.38 9.50 3.30
N LYS A 197 -11.68 9.78 3.33
CA LYS A 197 -12.29 10.60 4.39
C LYS A 197 -12.11 9.96 5.77
N SER A 198 -12.50 8.69 5.92
CA SER A 198 -12.46 7.98 7.19
C SER A 198 -11.06 7.91 7.78
N VAL A 199 -10.03 7.64 6.96
CA VAL A 199 -8.65 7.57 7.47
C VAL A 199 -8.12 8.95 7.87
N LEU A 200 -8.45 10.01 7.13
CA LEU A 200 -8.03 11.38 7.48
C LEU A 200 -8.67 11.86 8.78
N GLU A 201 -9.97 11.61 8.97
CA GLU A 201 -10.67 11.95 10.22
C GLU A 201 -10.08 11.21 11.42
N LYS A 202 -9.73 9.92 11.26
CA LYS A 202 -9.01 9.15 12.30
C LYS A 202 -7.63 9.71 12.61
N MET A 203 -6.93 10.25 11.61
CA MET A 203 -5.64 10.94 11.79
C MET A 203 -5.80 12.35 12.41
N GLY A 204 -7.03 12.79 12.69
CA GLY A 204 -7.35 14.09 13.28
C GLY A 204 -7.39 15.24 12.27
N TYR A 205 -7.51 14.96 10.97
CA TYR A 205 -7.75 15.97 9.96
C TYR A 205 -9.23 16.28 9.83
N VAL A 206 -9.55 17.54 9.55
CA VAL A 206 -10.87 17.98 9.13
C VAL A 206 -10.90 17.98 7.60
N VAL A 207 -11.73 17.13 7.00
CA VAL A 207 -11.98 17.15 5.56
C VAL A 207 -12.79 18.40 5.21
N ILE A 208 -12.19 19.28 4.39
CA ILE A 208 -12.79 20.56 4.00
C ILE A 208 -13.72 20.36 2.81
N ARG A 209 -13.30 19.52 1.85
CA ARG A 209 -14.00 19.32 0.58
C ARG A 209 -13.56 18.00 -0.06
N GLN A 210 -14.49 17.42 -0.82
CA GLN A 210 -14.26 16.27 -1.69
C GLN A 210 -14.97 16.56 -3.00
N VAL A 211 -14.21 16.56 -4.10
CA VAL A 211 -14.67 17.08 -5.39
C VAL A 211 -14.54 15.99 -6.46
N ASN A 212 -15.50 15.95 -7.39
CA ASN A 212 -15.53 15.10 -8.59
C ASN A 212 -15.43 13.56 -8.42
N TYR A 213 -15.42 13.00 -7.20
CA TYR A 213 -15.37 11.55 -7.00
C TYR A 213 -16.50 10.78 -7.69
N GLU A 214 -17.67 11.40 -7.81
CA GLU A 214 -18.88 10.83 -8.40
C GLU A 214 -19.19 11.43 -9.78
N LYS A 215 -18.32 12.32 -10.30
CA LYS A 215 -18.53 12.94 -11.61
C LYS A 215 -18.33 11.88 -12.69
N ALA A 216 -19.38 11.64 -13.48
CA ALA A 216 -19.32 10.71 -14.60
C ALA A 216 -18.35 11.22 -15.67
N ALA A 217 -17.44 10.36 -16.11
CA ALA A 217 -16.52 10.64 -17.19
C ALA A 217 -17.08 10.11 -18.51
N THR A 218 -16.96 10.91 -19.56
CA THR A 218 -17.31 10.51 -20.94
C THR A 218 -16.08 10.63 -21.84
N ARG A 219 -16.18 10.21 -23.11
CA ARG A 219 -15.06 10.34 -24.06
C ARG A 219 -14.67 11.80 -24.36
N THR A 220 -15.57 12.75 -24.14
CA THR A 220 -15.36 14.19 -24.41
C THR A 220 -15.25 15.05 -23.15
N ASP A 221 -15.79 14.59 -22.01
CA ASP A 221 -15.61 15.20 -20.69
C ASP A 221 -14.91 14.20 -19.75
N ASN A 222 -13.58 14.24 -19.78
CA ASN A 222 -12.72 13.39 -18.95
C ASN A 222 -11.51 14.12 -18.37
N ASP A 223 -11.32 15.40 -18.68
CA ASP A 223 -10.17 16.23 -18.29
C ASP A 223 -10.29 16.81 -16.85
N PHE A 224 -10.82 16.03 -15.89
CA PHE A 224 -10.94 16.37 -14.47
C PHE A 224 -10.46 15.23 -13.56
N VAL A 225 -10.16 15.49 -12.29
CA VAL A 225 -9.83 14.44 -11.29
C VAL A 225 -10.72 14.53 -10.05
N GLY A 226 -10.94 13.40 -9.38
CA GLY A 226 -11.45 13.36 -8.02
C GLY A 226 -10.36 13.77 -7.03
N TYR A 227 -10.68 14.52 -5.99
CA TYR A 227 -9.69 14.91 -4.98
C TYR A 227 -10.33 15.31 -3.64
N THR A 228 -9.55 15.15 -2.57
CA THR A 228 -9.90 15.53 -1.21
C THR A 228 -8.94 16.60 -0.69
N VAL A 229 -9.46 17.68 -0.13
CA VAL A 229 -8.67 18.66 0.62
C VAL A 229 -9.06 18.60 2.09
N ALA A 230 -8.06 18.49 2.96
CA ALA A 230 -8.24 18.43 4.40
C ALA A 230 -7.25 19.35 5.12
N ARG A 231 -7.54 19.72 6.37
CA ARG A 231 -6.61 20.49 7.20
C ARG A 231 -6.47 19.95 8.60
N LYS A 232 -5.32 20.23 9.21
CA LYS A 232 -5.08 20.00 10.63
C LYS A 232 -4.21 21.11 11.21
N PHE A 233 -4.60 21.60 12.38
CA PHE A 233 -3.75 22.49 13.17
C PHE A 233 -2.82 21.64 14.02
N ILE A 234 -1.54 21.97 14.02
CA ILE A 234 -0.53 21.26 14.80
C ILE A 234 0.40 22.25 15.47
N THR A 235 1.11 21.79 16.50
CA THR A 235 2.17 22.57 17.16
C THR A 235 3.50 21.86 16.95
N ILE A 236 4.45 22.56 16.34
CA ILE A 236 5.84 22.09 16.19
C ILE A 236 6.73 23.13 16.86
N ASN A 237 7.60 22.71 17.78
CA ASN A 237 8.53 23.59 18.49
C ASN A 237 7.84 24.83 19.10
N SER A 238 6.68 24.63 19.74
CA SER A 238 5.84 25.69 20.33
C SER A 238 5.27 26.72 19.34
N GLN A 239 5.44 26.51 18.03
CA GLN A 239 4.82 27.32 16.98
C GLN A 239 3.60 26.60 16.39
N SER A 240 2.52 27.35 16.18
CA SER A 240 1.32 26.82 15.49
C SER A 240 1.55 26.75 13.99
N HIS A 241 1.22 25.61 13.40
CA HIS A 241 1.25 25.37 11.96
C HIS A 241 -0.10 24.83 11.49
N THR A 242 -0.39 25.03 10.21
CA THR A 242 -1.53 24.39 9.55
C THR A 242 -1.02 23.47 8.46
N ILE A 243 -1.36 22.18 8.54
CA ILE A 243 -1.16 21.24 7.44
C ILE A 243 -2.40 21.31 6.55
N TYR A 244 -2.18 21.57 5.26
CA TYR A 244 -3.17 21.42 4.19
C TYR A 244 -2.82 20.18 3.38
N CYS A 245 -3.69 19.20 3.41
CA CYS A 245 -3.56 17.99 2.61
C CYS A 245 -4.37 18.11 1.33
N VAL A 246 -3.78 17.70 0.22
CA VAL A 246 -4.43 17.62 -1.09
C VAL A 246 -4.12 16.23 -1.66
N PHE A 247 -5.10 15.33 -1.55
CA PHE A 247 -5.01 13.96 -2.04
C PHE A 247 -5.80 13.80 -3.32
N ILE A 248 -5.11 13.49 -4.41
CA ILE A 248 -5.67 13.50 -5.76
C ILE A 248 -5.81 12.07 -6.26
N GLN A 249 -7.04 11.71 -6.64
CA GLN A 249 -7.37 10.40 -7.19
C GLN A 249 -6.66 10.20 -8.54
N GLY A 250 -6.14 9.00 -8.74
CA GLY A 250 -5.75 8.54 -10.07
C GLY A 250 -6.97 8.27 -10.94
N THR A 251 -6.80 7.39 -11.93
CA THR A 251 -7.87 7.05 -12.86
C THR A 251 -8.70 5.90 -12.29
N PRO A 252 -9.96 6.10 -11.87
CA PRO A 252 -10.89 4.99 -11.65
C PRO A 252 -11.13 4.22 -12.97
N GLY A 253 -11.77 3.06 -12.90
CA GLY A 253 -12.12 2.25 -14.08
C GLY A 253 -13.21 2.90 -14.93
N ASN A 254 -12.90 4.04 -15.59
CA ASN A 254 -13.83 4.78 -16.45
C ASN A 254 -13.09 5.52 -17.59
N ALA A 255 -13.84 6.33 -18.35
CA ALA A 255 -13.35 7.07 -19.51
C ALA A 255 -12.25 8.12 -19.23
N GLN A 256 -11.89 8.38 -17.96
CA GLN A 256 -10.73 9.24 -17.62
C GLN A 256 -9.41 8.72 -18.20
N TRP A 257 -9.32 7.43 -18.53
CA TRP A 257 -8.15 6.87 -19.22
C TRP A 257 -7.87 7.52 -20.58
N HIS A 258 -8.89 7.99 -21.32
CA HIS A 258 -8.67 8.71 -22.57
C HIS A 258 -7.95 10.04 -22.34
N SER A 259 -8.19 10.70 -21.19
CA SER A 259 -7.49 11.94 -20.80
C SER A 259 -6.01 11.67 -20.56
N ASN A 260 -5.62 10.49 -20.05
CA ASN A 260 -4.22 10.13 -19.79
C ASN A 260 -3.37 10.05 -21.05
N PHE A 261 -4.02 9.88 -22.21
CA PHE A 261 -3.39 9.85 -23.52
C PHE A 261 -3.71 11.13 -24.32
N ASN A 262 -4.35 12.12 -23.71
CA ASN A 262 -4.62 13.42 -24.32
C ASN A 262 -3.47 14.41 -24.09
N ILE A 263 -2.37 14.21 -24.82
CA ILE A 263 -1.14 14.99 -24.72
C ILE A 263 -1.35 16.45 -25.17
N GLY A 264 -2.18 16.67 -26.18
CA GLY A 264 -2.36 17.94 -26.86
C GLY A 264 -1.35 18.15 -27.99
N THR A 265 -1.71 18.97 -28.97
CA THR A 265 -0.85 19.27 -30.13
C THR A 265 0.16 20.40 -29.86
N GLY A 266 0.03 21.11 -28.74
CA GLY A 266 0.91 22.23 -28.39
C GLY A 266 2.34 21.83 -27.98
N GLY A 267 2.55 20.56 -27.62
CA GLY A 267 3.89 19.99 -27.39
C GLY A 267 4.68 20.53 -26.18
N ILE A 268 4.08 21.36 -25.34
CA ILE A 268 4.72 21.93 -24.14
C ILE A 268 4.17 21.29 -22.86
N GLU A 269 2.86 21.20 -22.77
CA GLU A 269 2.15 20.71 -21.59
C GLU A 269 1.22 19.57 -21.98
N HIS A 270 1.06 18.59 -21.08
CA HIS A 270 0.07 17.55 -21.29
C HIS A 270 -1.33 18.12 -21.09
N ALA A 271 -2.11 18.24 -22.16
CA ALA A 271 -3.41 18.93 -22.14
C ALA A 271 -4.40 18.38 -21.10
N GLY A 272 -4.60 17.05 -21.07
CA GLY A 272 -5.53 16.41 -20.13
C GLY A 272 -5.15 16.59 -18.65
N PHE A 273 -3.87 16.45 -18.31
CA PHE A 273 -3.38 16.66 -16.95
C PHE A 273 -3.39 18.13 -16.55
N THR A 274 -3.06 19.04 -17.46
CA THR A 274 -2.99 20.49 -17.17
C THR A 274 -4.37 21.05 -16.85
N LYS A 275 -5.40 20.71 -17.64
CA LYS A 275 -6.78 21.13 -17.36
C LYS A 275 -7.26 20.65 -15.98
N ALA A 276 -6.98 19.39 -15.65
CA ALA A 276 -7.30 18.85 -14.33
C ALA A 276 -6.52 19.55 -13.21
N ALA A 277 -5.24 19.87 -13.44
CA ALA A 277 -4.41 20.62 -12.50
C ALA A 277 -4.87 22.06 -12.30
N ASP A 278 -5.36 22.73 -13.34
CA ASP A 278 -5.87 24.09 -13.23
C ASP A 278 -7.15 24.16 -12.37
N GLN A 279 -8.03 23.15 -12.49
CA GLN A 279 -9.19 23.04 -11.61
C GLN A 279 -8.80 22.89 -10.14
N VAL A 280 -7.88 21.96 -9.83
CA VAL A 280 -7.43 21.75 -8.45
C VAL A 280 -6.64 22.97 -7.95
N TRP A 281 -5.81 23.57 -8.80
CA TRP A 281 -5.03 24.77 -8.48
C TRP A 281 -5.94 25.93 -8.07
N ALA A 282 -7.00 26.21 -8.84
CA ALA A 282 -7.95 27.27 -8.51
C ALA A 282 -8.59 27.04 -7.14
N ASP A 283 -9.01 25.80 -6.84
CA ASP A 283 -9.62 25.46 -5.56
C ASP A 283 -8.64 25.61 -4.39
N ILE A 284 -7.43 25.02 -4.48
CA ILE A 284 -6.46 25.08 -3.38
C ILE A 284 -5.95 26.50 -3.12
N THR A 285 -5.76 27.31 -4.16
CA THR A 285 -5.25 28.68 -4.00
C THR A 285 -6.29 29.65 -3.47
N SER A 286 -7.58 29.34 -3.69
CA SER A 286 -8.67 30.03 -3.00
C SER A 286 -8.80 29.63 -1.53
N GLY A 287 -8.44 28.39 -1.18
CA GLY A 287 -8.63 27.84 0.15
C GLY A 287 -7.42 27.94 1.09
N ILE A 288 -6.21 28.10 0.57
CA ILE A 288 -4.97 28.20 1.37
C ILE A 288 -4.57 29.69 1.47
N PRO A 289 -4.65 30.30 2.66
CA PRO A 289 -4.31 31.71 2.83
C PRO A 289 -2.80 31.95 2.71
N SER A 290 -2.39 32.82 1.78
CA SER A 290 -0.98 33.20 1.60
C SER A 290 -0.40 34.03 2.74
N THR A 291 -1.25 34.69 3.55
CA THR A 291 -0.82 35.46 4.73
C THR A 291 -0.13 34.60 5.79
N TYR A 292 -0.36 33.29 5.79
CA TYR A 292 0.25 32.33 6.72
C TYR A 292 1.34 31.47 6.07
N ALA A 293 1.91 31.90 4.93
CA ALA A 293 2.87 31.10 4.17
C ALA A 293 4.07 30.57 4.99
N SER A 294 4.52 31.30 6.01
CA SER A 294 5.61 30.87 6.91
C SER A 294 5.24 29.71 7.85
N THR A 295 3.95 29.49 8.11
CA THR A 295 3.44 28.47 9.04
C THR A 295 2.58 27.40 8.35
N ASN A 296 2.18 27.63 7.10
CA ASN A 296 1.52 26.63 6.27
C ASN A 296 2.48 25.50 5.91
N LYS A 297 1.95 24.28 5.92
CA LYS A 297 2.57 23.07 5.37
C LYS A 297 1.61 22.44 4.38
N ILE A 298 2.07 22.12 3.19
CA ILE A 298 1.23 21.57 2.13
C ILE A 298 1.68 20.14 1.85
N TRP A 299 0.80 19.16 2.06
CA TRP A 299 1.03 17.76 1.74
C TRP A 299 0.22 17.38 0.51
N LEU A 300 0.91 17.19 -0.62
CA LEU A 300 0.31 17.00 -1.94
C LEU A 300 0.67 15.62 -2.48
N VAL A 301 -0.36 14.81 -2.74
CA VAL A 301 -0.16 13.38 -3.00
C VAL A 301 -1.07 12.91 -4.13
N GLY A 302 -0.52 12.05 -4.98
CA GLY A 302 -1.32 11.39 -6.02
C GLY A 302 -0.67 10.11 -6.56
N HIS A 303 -1.50 9.31 -7.22
CA HIS A 303 -1.10 8.10 -7.95
C HIS A 303 -1.54 8.22 -9.42
N SER A 304 -0.76 7.71 -10.38
CA SER A 304 -1.12 7.68 -11.80
C SER A 304 -1.45 9.09 -12.33
N ARG A 305 -2.63 9.30 -12.91
CA ARG A 305 -3.14 10.62 -13.27
C ARG A 305 -3.11 11.62 -12.12
N GLY A 306 -3.50 11.21 -10.92
CA GLY A 306 -3.49 12.05 -9.73
C GLY A 306 -2.06 12.47 -9.36
N ALA A 307 -1.07 11.61 -9.63
CA ALA A 307 0.34 11.95 -9.51
C ALA A 307 0.77 13.02 -10.53
N ALA A 308 0.30 12.92 -11.78
CA ALA A 308 0.55 13.93 -12.81
C ALA A 308 0.04 15.33 -12.38
N VAL A 309 -1.21 15.37 -11.92
CA VAL A 309 -1.86 16.59 -11.43
C VAL A 309 -1.14 17.14 -10.21
N ALA A 310 -0.83 16.29 -9.22
CA ALA A 310 -0.05 16.67 -8.05
C ALA A 310 1.34 17.22 -8.43
N ASN A 311 2.01 16.62 -9.41
CA ASN A 311 3.33 17.05 -9.87
C ASN A 311 3.31 18.46 -10.49
N ILE A 312 2.33 18.75 -11.35
CA ILE A 312 2.15 20.07 -11.98
C ILE A 312 1.91 21.13 -10.89
N ILE A 313 0.97 20.86 -9.98
CA ILE A 313 0.63 21.77 -8.88
C ILE A 313 1.82 21.99 -7.95
N ALA A 314 2.55 20.93 -7.60
CA ALA A 314 3.74 21.03 -6.77
C ALA A 314 4.81 21.92 -7.42
N GLY A 315 5.00 21.80 -8.74
CA GLY A 315 5.88 22.68 -9.51
C GLY A 315 5.47 24.15 -9.40
N LYS A 316 4.17 24.45 -9.61
CA LYS A 316 3.60 25.81 -9.49
C LYS A 316 3.74 26.38 -8.06
N LEU A 317 3.45 25.58 -7.04
CA LEU A 317 3.61 25.97 -5.62
C LEU A 317 5.09 26.25 -5.29
N THR A 318 6.00 25.39 -5.72
CA THR A 318 7.43 25.51 -5.43
C THR A 318 8.06 26.72 -6.11
N ALA A 319 7.68 27.00 -7.36
CA ALA A 319 8.18 28.16 -8.09
C ALA A 319 7.67 29.49 -7.51
N SER A 320 6.41 29.54 -7.06
CA SER A 320 5.83 30.77 -6.51
C SER A 320 6.20 31.04 -5.06
N GLN A 321 6.36 29.98 -4.24
CA GLN A 321 6.51 30.04 -2.77
C GLN A 321 5.48 30.90 -2.04
N LYS A 322 4.38 31.27 -2.71
CA LYS A 322 3.38 32.23 -2.21
C LYS A 322 2.57 31.70 -1.04
N TYR A 323 2.35 30.39 -0.99
CA TYR A 323 1.47 29.74 -0.01
C TYR A 323 2.22 28.94 1.06
N ALA A 324 3.46 28.54 0.76
CA ALA A 324 4.42 27.88 1.64
C ALA A 324 5.80 27.91 0.98
N SER A 325 6.87 27.91 1.77
CA SER A 325 8.23 27.70 1.26
C SER A 325 8.38 26.29 0.68
N ALA A 326 9.35 26.09 -0.22
CA ALA A 326 9.66 24.75 -0.75
C ALA A 326 9.95 23.71 0.35
N SER A 327 10.55 24.13 1.48
CA SER A 327 10.79 23.28 2.66
C SER A 327 9.53 22.83 3.39
N ASN A 328 8.38 23.45 3.11
CA ASN A 328 7.07 23.14 3.70
C ASN A 328 6.06 22.61 2.66
N ILE A 329 6.49 22.30 1.43
CA ILE A 329 5.65 21.68 0.38
C ILE A 329 6.11 20.24 0.18
N TYR A 330 5.41 19.31 0.80
CA TYR A 330 5.69 17.87 0.80
C TYR A 330 4.92 17.21 -0.35
N ALA A 331 5.54 17.08 -1.51
CA ALA A 331 4.91 16.46 -2.67
C ALA A 331 5.42 15.03 -2.90
N TYR A 332 4.50 14.06 -2.91
CA TYR A 332 4.79 12.64 -3.13
C TYR A 332 3.91 12.10 -4.25
N THR A 333 4.53 11.61 -5.32
CA THR A 333 3.80 11.10 -6.48
C THR A 333 4.24 9.67 -6.78
N PHE A 334 3.28 8.84 -7.19
CA PHE A 334 3.50 7.41 -7.48
C PHE A 334 2.95 7.10 -8.87
N ALA A 335 3.67 6.34 -9.67
CA ALA A 335 3.28 6.07 -11.06
C ALA A 335 3.04 7.35 -11.88
N CYS A 336 3.77 8.43 -11.56
CA CYS A 336 3.57 9.71 -12.22
C CYS A 336 3.93 9.57 -13.70
N PRO A 337 3.06 9.86 -14.68
CA PRO A 337 3.49 10.02 -16.08
C PRO A 337 4.38 11.27 -16.22
N THR A 338 5.00 11.47 -17.38
CA THR A 338 5.64 12.76 -17.67
C THR A 338 4.55 13.82 -17.92
N VAL A 339 4.83 15.10 -17.67
CA VAL A 339 3.78 16.13 -17.60
C VAL A 339 4.04 17.36 -18.46
N LEU A 340 5.27 17.87 -18.47
CA LEU A 340 5.61 19.16 -19.09
C LEU A 340 7.02 19.09 -19.67
N THR A 341 7.29 19.80 -20.76
CA THR A 341 8.65 19.95 -21.30
C THR A 341 9.50 20.93 -20.48
N THR A 342 8.85 21.85 -19.77
CA THR A 342 9.44 22.88 -18.91
C THR A 342 9.58 22.46 -17.45
N ALA A 343 9.30 21.20 -17.12
CA ALA A 343 9.33 20.73 -15.74
C ALA A 343 10.72 20.91 -15.10
N ASN A 344 10.75 21.47 -13.89
CA ASN A 344 11.99 21.70 -13.16
C ASN A 344 12.38 20.46 -12.34
N THR A 345 13.30 19.67 -12.88
CA THR A 345 13.82 18.43 -12.26
C THR A 345 14.69 18.68 -11.02
N SER A 346 15.11 19.92 -10.78
CA SER A 346 15.97 20.29 -9.63
C SER A 346 15.18 20.59 -8.34
N ASN A 347 13.84 20.61 -8.40
CA ASN A 347 13.00 20.77 -7.21
C ASN A 347 13.24 19.61 -6.22
N LYS A 348 13.70 19.91 -5.01
CA LYS A 348 14.09 18.90 -4.01
C LYS A 348 12.94 18.45 -3.10
N ASN A 349 11.81 19.14 -3.14
CA ASN A 349 10.64 18.91 -2.29
C ASN A 349 9.52 18.12 -3.00
N ILE A 350 9.78 17.64 -4.22
CA ILE A 350 8.87 16.84 -5.01
C ILE A 350 9.54 15.50 -5.27
N TRP A 351 8.96 14.44 -4.71
CA TRP A 351 9.47 13.07 -4.78
C TRP A 351 8.55 12.23 -5.65
N ASN A 352 9.02 11.85 -6.84
CA ASN A 352 8.31 10.95 -7.75
C ASN A 352 8.86 9.54 -7.62
N PHE A 353 8.00 8.55 -7.44
CA PHE A 353 8.35 7.14 -7.43
C PHE A 353 7.82 6.51 -8.71
N ASN A 354 8.72 6.00 -9.55
CA ASN A 354 8.41 5.49 -10.88
C ASN A 354 9.02 4.10 -11.10
N ASN A 355 8.19 3.14 -11.49
CA ASN A 355 8.61 1.80 -11.87
C ASN A 355 8.97 1.77 -13.37
N ASN A 356 10.15 1.27 -13.74
CA ASN A 356 10.49 1.11 -15.16
C ASN A 356 9.57 0.13 -15.88
N GLY A 357 9.06 -0.86 -15.14
CA GLY A 357 8.05 -1.83 -15.57
C GLY A 357 6.62 -1.28 -15.59
N ASP A 358 6.45 0.04 -15.56
CA ASP A 358 5.17 0.71 -15.68
C ASP A 358 5.14 1.56 -16.95
N LEU A 359 4.46 1.06 -17.98
CA LEU A 359 4.33 1.71 -19.29
C LEU A 359 3.77 3.14 -19.19
N ILE A 360 2.84 3.38 -18.27
CA ILE A 360 2.16 4.68 -18.14
C ILE A 360 3.16 5.76 -17.68
N THR A 361 4.20 5.36 -16.95
CA THR A 361 5.28 6.28 -16.56
C THR A 361 6.21 6.63 -17.71
N GLN A 362 6.15 5.92 -18.83
CA GLN A 362 7.03 6.18 -19.96
C GLN A 362 6.38 7.09 -21.02
N VAL A 363 5.11 7.47 -20.82
CA VAL A 363 4.34 8.33 -21.74
C VAL A 363 3.81 9.58 -21.01
N PRO A 364 3.73 10.74 -21.69
CA PRO A 364 4.37 11.11 -22.96
C PRO A 364 5.89 10.84 -23.02
N LEU A 365 6.42 10.69 -24.23
CA LEU A 365 7.82 10.29 -24.43
C LEU A 365 8.80 11.37 -23.99
N THR A 366 9.86 10.97 -23.29
CA THR A 366 10.98 11.85 -22.94
C THR A 366 11.71 12.40 -24.17
N LYS A 367 11.69 11.66 -25.30
CA LYS A 367 12.19 12.10 -26.61
C LYS A 367 11.51 13.37 -27.11
N TRP A 368 10.27 13.62 -26.70
CA TRP A 368 9.54 14.87 -27.00
C TRP A 368 9.85 16.00 -26.01
N GLY A 369 10.79 15.79 -25.09
CA GLY A 369 11.18 16.75 -24.06
C GLY A 369 10.35 16.69 -22.78
N PHE A 370 9.29 15.88 -22.72
CA PHE A 370 8.42 15.78 -21.55
C PHE A 370 9.14 15.18 -20.33
N LYS A 371 8.96 15.83 -19.18
CA LYS A 371 9.62 15.52 -17.90
C LYS A 371 8.63 15.64 -16.75
N ARG A 372 9.11 15.41 -15.53
CA ARG A 372 8.42 15.62 -14.26
C ARG A 372 9.12 16.69 -13.45
N ASN A 373 8.37 17.42 -12.63
CA ASN A 373 8.97 18.30 -11.64
C ASN A 373 9.61 17.46 -10.53
N GLY A 374 10.80 17.86 -10.12
CA GLY A 374 11.57 17.33 -8.99
C GLY A 374 12.23 15.98 -9.16
N GLN A 375 12.54 15.35 -8.04
CA GLN A 375 13.42 14.17 -7.96
C GLN A 375 12.63 12.91 -8.34
N THR A 376 13.10 12.17 -9.35
CA THR A 376 12.53 10.86 -9.68
C THR A 376 13.38 9.76 -9.05
N LYS A 377 12.74 8.98 -8.18
CA LYS A 377 13.24 7.70 -7.70
C LYS A 377 12.73 6.64 -8.66
N THR A 378 13.65 5.85 -9.20
CA THR A 378 13.33 4.75 -10.10
C THR A 378 13.48 3.43 -9.35
N LEU A 379 12.55 2.50 -9.58
CA LEU A 379 12.64 1.17 -9.02
C LEU A 379 13.93 0.49 -9.52
N ASN A 380 14.86 0.22 -8.61
CA ASN A 380 16.13 -0.44 -8.96
C ASN A 380 15.95 -1.97 -9.05
N SER A 381 16.90 -2.64 -9.70
CA SER A 381 16.82 -4.09 -9.97
C SER A 381 16.88 -4.96 -8.70
N VAL A 382 17.60 -4.56 -7.65
CA VAL A 382 17.64 -5.32 -6.38
C VAL A 382 16.27 -5.31 -5.71
N ILE A 383 15.68 -4.12 -5.59
CA ILE A 383 14.34 -3.92 -5.05
C ILE A 383 13.30 -4.67 -5.88
N SER A 384 13.47 -4.71 -7.21
CA SER A 384 12.54 -5.40 -8.12
C SER A 384 12.35 -6.88 -7.76
N THR A 385 13.38 -7.56 -7.24
CA THR A 385 13.29 -8.98 -6.84
C THR A 385 12.40 -9.20 -5.60
N ARG A 386 12.24 -8.18 -4.76
CA ARG A 386 11.41 -8.24 -3.55
C ARG A 386 9.96 -7.85 -3.80
N ILE A 387 9.67 -7.15 -4.89
CA ILE A 387 8.32 -6.72 -5.25
C ILE A 387 7.36 -7.91 -5.33
N PRO A 388 7.65 -9.02 -6.04
CA PRO A 388 6.72 -10.15 -6.14
C PRO A 388 6.30 -10.71 -4.77
N GLN A 389 7.25 -10.85 -3.85
CA GLN A 389 7.00 -11.35 -2.50
C GLN A 389 6.14 -10.37 -1.69
N CYS A 390 6.53 -9.09 -1.65
CA CYS A 390 5.81 -8.05 -0.93
C CYS A 390 4.38 -7.87 -1.49
N PHE A 391 4.26 -7.86 -2.81
CA PHE A 391 3.00 -7.79 -3.53
C PHE A 391 2.10 -8.97 -3.18
N SER A 392 2.64 -10.20 -3.12
CA SER A 392 1.88 -11.39 -2.71
C SER A 392 1.41 -11.33 -1.26
N VAL A 393 2.20 -10.75 -0.35
CA VAL A 393 1.75 -10.53 1.04
C VAL A 393 0.60 -9.53 1.10
N ILE A 394 0.67 -8.44 0.34
CA ILE A 394 -0.37 -7.39 0.32
C ILE A 394 -1.66 -7.89 -0.35
N THR A 395 -1.51 -8.57 -1.49
CA THR A 395 -2.63 -8.89 -2.39
C THR A 395 -3.11 -10.32 -2.28
N GLY A 396 -2.32 -11.24 -1.73
CA GLY A 396 -2.59 -12.68 -1.83
C GLY A 396 -2.50 -13.26 -3.25
N SER A 397 -2.00 -12.50 -4.22
CA SER A 397 -1.89 -12.88 -5.64
C SER A 397 -0.45 -12.77 -6.14
N SER A 398 -0.11 -13.51 -7.19
CA SER A 398 1.20 -13.39 -7.84
C SER A 398 1.36 -12.04 -8.54
N PHE A 399 2.58 -11.51 -8.53
CA PHE A 399 2.92 -10.33 -9.33
C PHE A 399 3.22 -10.73 -10.77
N ASN A 400 2.58 -10.07 -11.73
CA ASN A 400 2.73 -10.35 -13.17
C ASN A 400 3.23 -9.13 -13.95
N GLY A 401 3.81 -8.12 -13.29
CA GLY A 401 4.36 -6.96 -13.99
C GLY A 401 5.71 -7.25 -14.65
N ARG A 402 6.07 -6.44 -15.64
CA ARG A 402 7.40 -6.48 -16.28
C ARG A 402 8.46 -5.76 -15.45
N ASN A 403 9.73 -6.00 -15.77
CA ASN A 403 10.86 -5.24 -15.21
C ASN A 403 11.02 -3.87 -15.89
N ASP A 404 10.82 -3.82 -17.21
CA ASP A 404 10.86 -2.60 -18.00
C ASP A 404 10.05 -2.72 -19.32
N TYR A 405 9.88 -1.58 -19.99
CA TYR A 405 9.25 -1.42 -21.31
C TYR A 405 10.21 -0.75 -22.32
N ALA A 406 11.54 -0.90 -22.17
CA ALA A 406 12.49 -0.17 -23.01
C ALA A 406 12.35 -0.50 -24.51
N ASP A 407 12.02 -1.76 -24.83
CA ASP A 407 11.76 -2.26 -26.16
C ASP A 407 10.50 -1.64 -26.80
N ALA A 408 9.38 -1.59 -26.07
CA ALA A 408 8.14 -0.98 -26.52
C ALA A 408 8.33 0.53 -26.75
N ILE A 409 9.08 1.19 -25.86
CA ILE A 409 9.37 2.62 -25.98
C ILE A 409 10.31 2.92 -27.15
N ALA A 410 11.23 2.02 -27.50
CA ALA A 410 12.04 2.15 -28.71
C ALA A 410 11.17 2.16 -29.98
N VAL A 411 10.19 1.25 -30.08
CA VAL A 411 9.24 1.21 -31.20
C VAL A 411 8.38 2.47 -31.23
N MET A 412 7.85 2.92 -30.09
CA MET A 412 7.02 4.12 -30.03
C MET A 412 7.80 5.39 -30.43
N ASN A 413 9.09 5.48 -30.07
CA ASN A 413 9.98 6.58 -30.45
C ASN A 413 10.27 6.65 -31.95
N ASP A 414 10.23 5.51 -32.65
CA ASP A 414 10.40 5.42 -34.10
C ASP A 414 9.09 5.74 -34.83
N TRP A 415 7.99 5.11 -34.40
CA TRP A 415 6.66 5.33 -34.96
C TRP A 415 6.19 6.78 -34.79
N CYS A 416 6.52 7.41 -33.66
CA CYS A 416 6.08 8.75 -33.32
C CYS A 416 7.22 9.62 -32.76
N PRO A 417 8.09 10.17 -33.62
CA PRO A 417 9.27 10.92 -33.18
C PRO A 417 8.93 12.31 -32.60
N THR A 418 7.73 12.84 -32.85
CA THR A 418 7.28 14.16 -32.36
C THR A 418 5.85 14.09 -31.83
N VAL A 419 5.46 15.06 -31.01
CA VAL A 419 4.07 15.18 -30.52
C VAL A 419 3.06 15.29 -31.66
N SER A 420 3.40 15.97 -32.76
CA SER A 420 2.51 16.06 -33.92
C SER A 420 2.25 14.69 -34.56
N LYS A 421 3.28 13.82 -34.62
CA LYS A 421 3.13 12.47 -35.17
C LYS A 421 2.27 11.55 -34.31
N TYR A 422 2.05 11.90 -33.04
CA TYR A 422 1.22 11.10 -32.14
C TYR A 422 -0.25 11.14 -32.55
N TYR A 423 -0.66 12.25 -33.15
CA TYR A 423 -2.00 12.49 -33.66
C TYR A 423 -2.13 12.24 -35.17
N ASP A 424 -1.02 12.05 -35.87
CA ASP A 424 -1.00 11.82 -37.32
C ASP A 424 -1.63 10.45 -37.62
N LYS A 425 -2.69 10.45 -38.42
CA LYS A 425 -3.43 9.25 -38.78
C LYS A 425 -2.81 8.49 -39.96
N GLY A 426 -1.79 9.07 -40.60
CA GLY A 426 -1.13 8.48 -41.76
C GLY A 426 -2.10 8.04 -42.85
N VAL A 427 -1.71 7.00 -43.59
CA VAL A 427 -2.49 6.43 -44.71
C VAL A 427 -3.60 5.48 -44.22
N LEU A 428 -3.42 4.86 -43.05
CA LEU A 428 -4.37 3.88 -42.49
C LEU A 428 -5.51 4.52 -41.69
N ASN A 429 -5.58 5.85 -41.64
CA ASN A 429 -6.53 6.63 -40.85
C ASN A 429 -6.52 6.23 -39.36
N TRP A 430 -5.36 5.88 -38.80
CA TRP A 430 -5.21 5.38 -37.44
C TRP A 430 -3.86 5.82 -36.85
N SER A 431 -3.90 6.61 -35.79
CA SER A 431 -2.72 7.21 -35.16
C SER A 431 -2.24 6.45 -33.92
N VAL A 432 -1.05 6.80 -33.42
CA VAL A 432 -0.57 6.30 -32.11
C VAL A 432 -1.54 6.64 -31.00
N LYS A 433 -2.15 7.84 -31.02
CA LYS A 433 -3.23 8.17 -30.09
C LYS A 433 -4.41 7.20 -30.21
N ASN A 434 -4.81 6.80 -31.41
CA ASN A 434 -5.89 5.82 -31.53
C ASN A 434 -5.52 4.48 -30.90
N PHE A 435 -4.29 3.98 -31.13
CA PHE A 435 -3.81 2.78 -30.45
C PHE A 435 -3.83 2.91 -28.92
N MET A 436 -3.38 4.05 -28.38
CA MET A 436 -3.41 4.29 -26.94
C MET A 436 -4.84 4.44 -26.39
N ASP A 437 -5.80 4.91 -27.20
CA ASP A 437 -7.22 4.89 -26.84
C ASP A 437 -7.76 3.46 -26.73
N ASP A 438 -7.30 2.54 -27.56
CA ASP A 438 -7.68 1.13 -27.46
C ASP A 438 -7.11 0.51 -26.18
N ILE A 439 -5.85 0.82 -25.84
CA ILE A 439 -5.27 0.46 -24.53
C ILE A 439 -6.10 1.04 -23.39
N ALA A 440 -6.54 2.31 -23.48
CA ALA A 440 -7.43 2.89 -22.49
C ALA A 440 -8.70 2.05 -22.33
N CYS A 441 -9.41 1.75 -23.43
CA CYS A 441 -10.61 0.92 -23.39
C CYS A 441 -10.36 -0.44 -22.73
N MET A 442 -9.26 -1.12 -23.07
CA MET A 442 -8.89 -2.39 -22.43
C MET A 442 -8.65 -2.25 -20.92
N LEU A 443 -8.04 -1.16 -20.46
CA LEU A 443 -7.72 -0.94 -19.04
C LEU A 443 -8.95 -0.69 -18.16
N TYR A 444 -9.99 -0.05 -18.69
CA TYR A 444 -11.21 0.23 -17.92
C TYR A 444 -12.42 -0.64 -18.28
N GLY A 445 -12.27 -1.56 -19.24
CA GLY A 445 -13.39 -2.38 -19.73
C GLY A 445 -14.38 -1.58 -20.59
N GLY A 446 -13.89 -0.59 -21.33
CA GLY A 446 -14.66 0.19 -22.30
C GLY A 446 -14.96 -0.56 -23.59
N ALA A 447 -15.78 0.06 -24.44
CA ALA A 447 -16.06 -0.48 -25.78
C ALA A 447 -14.76 -0.56 -26.59
N PHE A 448 -14.41 -1.76 -27.02
CA PHE A 448 -13.20 -2.07 -27.78
C PHE A 448 -13.56 -2.91 -29.00
N ASP A 449 -13.13 -2.47 -30.18
CA ASP A 449 -13.36 -3.16 -31.45
C ASP A 449 -12.17 -4.08 -31.76
N GLU A 450 -12.27 -5.32 -31.30
CA GLU A 450 -11.22 -6.32 -31.43
C GLU A 450 -10.90 -6.67 -32.89
N VAL A 451 -11.92 -6.71 -33.75
CA VAL A 451 -11.75 -7.05 -35.18
C VAL A 451 -10.98 -5.96 -35.89
N ASN A 452 -11.37 -4.70 -35.69
CA ASN A 452 -10.66 -3.58 -36.30
C ASN A 452 -9.23 -3.46 -35.75
N PHE A 453 -9.02 -3.64 -34.45
CA PHE A 453 -7.68 -3.62 -33.85
C PHE A 453 -6.76 -4.69 -34.46
N ALA A 454 -7.24 -5.93 -34.60
CA ALA A 454 -6.50 -7.01 -35.24
C ALA A 454 -6.20 -6.72 -36.72
N ALA A 455 -7.19 -6.21 -37.46
CA ALA A 455 -6.99 -5.82 -38.87
C ALA A 455 -5.89 -4.75 -39.02
N LYS A 456 -5.82 -3.81 -38.09
CA LYS A 456 -4.81 -2.76 -38.13
C LYS A 456 -3.39 -3.27 -37.80
N ILE A 457 -3.26 -4.18 -36.84
CA ILE A 457 -2.00 -4.89 -36.55
C ILE A 457 -1.43 -5.54 -37.81
N ILE A 458 -2.29 -6.22 -38.58
CA ILE A 458 -1.89 -6.90 -39.82
C ILE A 458 -1.51 -5.89 -40.90
N SER A 459 -2.20 -4.75 -40.97
CA SER A 459 -1.98 -3.73 -42.01
C SER A 459 -0.70 -2.91 -41.86
N ASP A 460 -0.12 -2.84 -40.66
CA ASP A 460 1.15 -2.15 -40.39
C ASP A 460 2.01 -2.96 -39.42
N PRO A 461 2.68 -4.02 -39.91
CA PRO A 461 3.47 -4.91 -39.07
C PRO A 461 4.70 -4.22 -38.48
N ASN A 462 5.22 -3.16 -39.13
CA ASN A 462 6.47 -2.52 -38.75
C ASN A 462 6.30 -1.54 -37.58
N HIS A 463 5.16 -0.85 -37.47
CA HIS A 463 4.92 0.07 -36.35
C HIS A 463 3.87 -0.47 -35.38
N ILE A 464 2.61 -0.57 -35.81
CA ILE A 464 1.50 -1.02 -34.97
C ILE A 464 1.74 -2.45 -34.49
N GLY A 465 2.01 -3.36 -35.42
CA GLY A 465 2.21 -4.77 -35.11
C GLY A 465 3.40 -4.99 -34.18
N SER A 466 4.53 -4.34 -34.50
CA SER A 466 5.73 -4.34 -33.65
C SER A 466 5.44 -3.80 -32.24
N PHE A 467 4.73 -2.68 -32.11
CA PHE A 467 4.41 -2.12 -30.79
C PHE A 467 3.45 -3.02 -30.01
N ALA A 468 2.40 -3.54 -30.66
CA ALA A 468 1.48 -4.49 -30.06
C ALA A 468 2.19 -5.77 -29.59
N ASP A 469 3.13 -6.29 -30.38
CA ASP A 469 3.95 -7.45 -30.03
C ASP A 469 4.82 -7.18 -28.80
N LYS A 470 5.49 -6.01 -28.73
CA LYS A 470 6.26 -5.61 -27.54
C LYS A 470 5.40 -5.45 -26.28
N LEU A 471 4.09 -5.32 -26.42
CA LEU A 471 3.15 -5.28 -25.30
C LEU A 471 2.44 -6.63 -25.05
N ASN A 472 2.86 -7.72 -25.72
CA ASN A 472 2.22 -9.03 -25.71
C ASN A 472 0.77 -9.04 -26.22
N LEU A 473 0.31 -8.01 -26.93
CA LEU A 473 -1.09 -7.87 -27.36
C LEU A 473 -1.45 -8.70 -28.60
N VAL A 474 -0.45 -9.23 -29.31
CA VAL A 474 -0.63 -10.09 -30.48
C VAL A 474 -0.83 -11.55 -30.07
N VAL A 475 0.01 -12.06 -29.18
CA VAL A 475 0.06 -13.49 -28.82
C VAL A 475 -0.82 -13.80 -27.60
N ASP A 476 -0.79 -12.96 -26.58
CA ASP A 476 -1.52 -13.17 -25.32
C ASP A 476 -1.93 -11.82 -24.74
N ARG A 477 -3.02 -11.27 -25.30
CA ARG A 477 -3.54 -9.94 -24.92
C ARG A 477 -3.83 -9.85 -23.43
N GLU A 478 -4.40 -10.90 -22.84
CA GLU A 478 -4.70 -10.88 -21.41
C GLU A 478 -3.43 -10.76 -20.56
N LYS A 479 -2.36 -11.49 -20.93
CA LYS A 479 -1.06 -11.36 -20.26
C LYS A 479 -0.51 -9.94 -20.43
N GLY A 480 -0.54 -9.38 -21.63
CA GLY A 480 -0.09 -8.00 -21.87
C GLY A 480 -0.82 -6.98 -21.00
N MET A 481 -2.15 -7.08 -20.91
CA MET A 481 -2.96 -6.21 -20.05
C MET A 481 -2.68 -6.42 -18.56
N ARG A 482 -2.48 -7.67 -18.12
CA ARG A 482 -2.05 -7.97 -16.75
C ARG A 482 -0.68 -7.37 -16.43
N GLU A 483 0.28 -7.46 -17.34
CA GLU A 483 1.62 -6.87 -17.16
C GLU A 483 1.55 -5.36 -16.93
N ILE A 484 0.79 -4.66 -17.77
CA ILE A 484 0.57 -3.21 -17.65
C ILE A 484 -0.13 -2.89 -16.33
N ALA A 485 -1.23 -3.59 -16.01
CA ALA A 485 -2.01 -3.33 -14.81
C ALA A 485 -1.21 -3.57 -13.52
N HIS A 486 -0.46 -4.67 -13.44
CA HIS A 486 0.39 -4.98 -12.30
C HIS A 486 1.55 -3.99 -12.18
N GLY A 487 2.19 -3.59 -13.28
CA GLY A 487 3.25 -2.57 -13.25
C GLY A 487 2.78 -1.22 -12.70
N HIS A 488 1.53 -0.85 -13.01
CA HIS A 488 0.95 0.46 -12.73
C HIS A 488 0.11 0.58 -11.45
N CYS A 489 -0.30 -0.53 -10.83
CA CYS A 489 -1.20 -0.50 -9.67
C CYS A 489 -0.53 -0.01 -8.37
N GLN A 490 -1.35 0.47 -7.44
CA GLN A 490 -0.94 1.05 -6.16
C GLN A 490 -0.15 0.05 -5.31
N GLU A 491 -0.53 -1.22 -5.37
CA GLU A 491 0.05 -2.33 -4.62
C GLU A 491 1.51 -2.55 -4.98
N THR A 492 1.91 -2.29 -6.22
CA THR A 492 3.31 -2.35 -6.65
C THR A 492 4.14 -1.26 -6.00
N TYR A 493 3.61 -0.04 -5.91
CA TYR A 493 4.28 1.07 -5.24
C TYR A 493 4.26 0.91 -3.71
N ILE A 494 3.21 0.33 -3.13
CA ILE A 494 3.21 -0.07 -1.71
C ILE A 494 4.25 -1.16 -1.47
N ALA A 495 4.27 -2.23 -2.28
CA ALA A 495 5.27 -3.29 -2.19
C ALA A 495 6.69 -2.73 -2.26
N TRP A 496 6.93 -1.78 -3.16
CA TRP A 496 8.21 -1.08 -3.25
C TRP A 496 8.55 -0.32 -1.98
N LEU A 497 7.64 0.52 -1.48
CA LEU A 497 7.98 1.34 -0.33
C LEU A 497 8.18 0.51 0.96
N TYR A 498 7.65 -0.70 1.01
CA TYR A 498 7.80 -1.61 2.16
C TYR A 498 8.86 -2.70 1.97
N SER A 499 9.41 -2.89 0.76
CA SER A 499 10.48 -3.86 0.53
C SER A 499 11.83 -3.46 1.16
N GLY A 500 11.94 -2.29 1.80
CA GLY A 500 12.94 -2.07 2.84
C GLY A 500 14.37 -1.74 2.40
N GLU A 501 14.59 -1.28 1.16
CA GLU A 501 15.91 -0.80 0.72
C GLU A 501 15.93 0.72 0.45
N GLN A 502 17.13 1.30 0.42
CA GLN A 502 17.34 2.73 0.25
C GLN A 502 16.84 3.21 -1.14
N TYR A 503 16.05 4.29 -1.17
CA TYR A 503 15.66 4.99 -2.41
C TYR A 503 16.69 6.01 -2.85
#